data_AF-A0A7V3ZTG7-F1
#
_entry.id   AF-A0A7V3ZTG7-F1
#
_cell.length_a   1.000
_cell.length_b   1.000
_cell.length_c   1.000
_cell.angle_alpha   90.00
_cell.angle_beta   90.00
_cell.angle_gamma   90.00
#
_symmetry.space_group_name_H-M   'P 1'
#
loop_
_entity.id
_entity.type
_entity.pdbx_description
1 polymer ?
#
loop_
_entity_poly.entity_id
_entity_poly.type
_entity_poly.pdbx_seq_one_letter_code
_entity_poly.pdbx_strand_id
1 'polypeptide(L)'
;YKILEVKEKEIIKKIKEEEITEIKIKSEVIDRIINYMGEVLIERDKLKKIISEKGEKEIKEEFDSFERLLASIQDEIVSLRLIPVKVILSGLPRYVRDESKKLGKEIEIEIEGEEIEVDRILLEKLKDPIIHLVRNSIDHGIEKPEERIKNGKKRVGKISISIKKDRGIVFISVKDDGEGINREKVVKRALELGIIKEEETSSISDEKIVEILTNPLFSTKKDVTSLSGRGVGLNVVKETLLKIGGDLKINFEEKKGTEVILRIPVSLAIIKAVIVESGEEKYVLPLNYVTGIYNVKNIKIFTLQGKKFTIINKKIYPVYEFDYFIGVKNNGKECKEGIAVEGEDISFVLLISRVISEQDVFVKNLNEIFMRIPFITGGTILGDGKPYFIIDPISLIKKGG
;
A
#
# COMPACT_ATOMS: atom_id res chain seq x y z
N TYR A 1 52.32 24.26 33.01
CA TYR A 1 51.32 23.31 33.52
C TYR A 1 49.91 23.89 33.63
N LYS A 2 49.67 25.02 34.33
CA LYS A 2 48.31 25.62 34.45
C LYS A 2 47.63 26.11 33.14
N ILE A 3 48.37 26.46 32.09
CA ILE A 3 47.79 26.96 30.82
C ILE A 3 47.26 25.82 29.93
N LEU A 4 47.80 24.60 30.09
CA LEU A 4 47.34 23.42 29.35
C LEU A 4 46.04 22.87 29.97
N GLU A 5 45.92 22.83 31.31
CA GLU A 5 44.70 22.41 32.01
C GLU A 5 43.49 23.33 31.73
N VAL A 6 43.71 24.63 31.51
CA VAL A 6 42.62 25.58 31.20
C VAL A 6 42.09 25.35 29.78
N LYS A 7 42.98 25.10 28.81
CA LYS A 7 42.56 24.74 27.43
C LYS A 7 41.88 23.38 27.36
N GLU A 8 42.34 22.40 28.14
CA GLU A 8 41.72 21.07 28.19
C GLU A 8 40.34 21.12 28.85
N LYS A 9 40.17 21.91 29.92
CA LYS A 9 38.87 22.18 30.55
C LYS A 9 37.94 23.00 29.65
N GLU A 10 38.43 23.96 28.87
CA GLU A 10 37.62 24.68 27.89
C GLU A 10 37.19 23.80 26.71
N ILE A 11 38.04 22.87 26.25
CA ILE A 11 37.70 21.88 25.22
C ILE A 11 36.67 20.87 25.75
N ILE A 12 36.86 20.34 26.96
CA ILE A 12 35.90 19.42 27.60
C ILE A 12 34.57 20.15 27.92
N LYS A 13 34.61 21.44 28.25
CA LYS A 13 33.40 22.25 28.44
C LYS A 13 32.69 22.55 27.12
N LYS A 14 33.41 22.80 26.03
CA LYS A 14 32.84 22.88 24.67
C LYS A 14 32.21 21.57 24.21
N ILE A 15 32.85 20.43 24.50
CA ILE A 15 32.30 19.09 24.18
C ILE A 15 31.07 18.76 25.05
N LYS A 16 30.96 19.33 26.25
CA LYS A 16 29.78 19.19 27.13
C LYS A 16 28.66 20.19 26.83
N GLU A 17 28.92 21.28 26.10
CA GLU A 17 27.93 22.31 25.75
C GLU A 17 27.35 22.17 24.34
N GLU A 18 27.94 21.31 23.49
CA GLU A 18 27.27 20.76 22.30
C GLU A 18 26.70 19.38 22.65
N GLU A 19 25.56 19.33 23.35
CA GLU A 19 24.72 18.13 23.31
C GLU A 19 24.39 17.88 21.84
N ILE A 20 25.06 16.91 21.22
CA ILE A 20 24.72 16.43 19.89
C ILE A 20 23.37 15.73 20.03
N THR A 21 22.28 16.50 19.88
CA THR A 21 20.90 16.01 19.93
C THR A 21 20.51 15.27 18.66
N GLU A 22 21.26 15.46 17.57
CA GLU A 22 21.00 14.87 16.27
C GLU A 22 22.26 14.23 15.67
N ILE A 23 22.18 12.94 15.35
CA ILE A 23 23.26 12.19 14.69
C ILE A 23 22.85 11.92 13.24
N LYS A 24 23.63 12.44 12.29
CA LYS A 24 23.45 12.13 10.87
C LYS A 24 24.05 10.76 10.55
N ILE A 25 23.18 9.80 10.27
CA ILE A 25 23.56 8.43 9.90
C ILE A 25 23.39 8.25 8.39
N LYS A 26 24.36 7.59 7.74
CA LYS A 26 24.22 7.21 6.32
C LYS A 26 23.10 6.17 6.18
N SER A 27 22.22 6.34 5.20
CA SER A 27 21.10 5.42 4.93
C SER A 27 21.52 3.94 4.91
N GLU A 28 22.66 3.65 4.28
CA GLU A 28 23.21 2.29 4.18
C GLU A 28 23.45 1.60 5.53
N VAL A 29 23.73 2.37 6.59
CA VAL A 29 23.91 1.83 7.95
C VAL A 29 22.57 1.34 8.49
N ILE A 30 21.51 2.14 8.34
CA ILE A 30 20.15 1.77 8.75
C ILE A 30 19.67 0.55 7.95
N ASP A 31 19.96 0.51 6.65
CA ASP A 31 19.63 -0.64 5.80
C ASP A 31 20.33 -1.93 6.26
N ARG A 32 21.60 -1.86 6.68
CA ARG A 32 22.30 -3.02 7.28
C ARG A 32 21.67 -3.45 8.60
N ILE A 33 21.35 -2.50 9.49
CA ILE A 33 20.71 -2.80 10.77
C ILE A 33 19.37 -3.52 10.56
N ILE A 34 18.58 -3.06 9.59
CA ILE A 34 17.30 -3.66 9.23
C ILE A 34 17.48 -5.07 8.65
N ASN A 35 18.51 -5.29 7.83
CA ASN A 35 18.84 -6.63 7.34
C ASN A 35 19.25 -7.57 8.48
N TYR A 36 20.08 -7.11 9.43
CA TYR A 36 20.44 -7.91 10.61
C TYR A 36 19.21 -8.21 11.47
N MET A 37 18.30 -7.25 11.63
CA MET A 37 17.02 -7.50 12.32
C MET A 37 16.22 -8.59 11.59
N GLY A 38 16.16 -8.55 10.26
CA GLY A 38 15.55 -9.63 9.47
C GLY A 38 16.18 -10.99 9.72
N GLU A 39 17.51 -11.08 9.82
CA GLU A 39 18.23 -12.32 10.17
C GLU A 39 17.93 -12.79 11.60
N VAL A 40 17.89 -11.88 12.57
CA VAL A 40 17.52 -12.18 13.96
C VAL A 40 16.09 -12.72 14.06
N LEU A 41 15.14 -12.17 13.29
CA LEU A 41 13.76 -12.66 13.25
C LEU A 41 13.67 -14.09 12.68
N ILE A 42 14.50 -14.42 11.69
CA ILE A 42 14.58 -15.79 11.14
C ILE A 42 15.11 -16.76 12.20
N GLU A 43 16.16 -16.39 12.93
CA GLU A 43 16.71 -17.22 14.01
C GLU A 43 15.74 -17.34 15.19
N ARG A 44 15.01 -16.27 15.53
CA ARG A 44 13.92 -16.30 16.51
C ARG A 44 12.87 -17.34 16.10
N ASP A 45 12.43 -17.36 14.86
CA ASP A 45 11.39 -18.30 14.40
C ASP A 45 11.88 -19.77 14.49
N LYS A 46 13.16 -20.02 14.16
CA LYS A 46 13.80 -21.33 14.37
C LYS A 46 13.78 -21.75 15.84
N LEU A 47 14.19 -20.85 16.73
CA LEU A 47 14.21 -21.08 18.17
C LEU A 47 12.80 -21.33 18.72
N LYS A 48 11.83 -20.51 18.32
CA LYS A 48 10.42 -20.66 18.70
C LYS A 48 9.90 -22.05 18.38
N LYS A 49 10.22 -22.57 17.19
CA LYS A 49 9.84 -23.93 16.80
C LYS A 49 10.44 -24.98 17.74
N ILE A 50 11.75 -24.92 17.99
CA ILE A 50 12.45 -25.88 18.87
C ILE A 50 11.87 -25.83 20.29
N ILE A 51 11.66 -24.62 20.83
CA ILE A 51 11.14 -24.40 22.17
C ILE A 51 9.68 -24.84 22.27
N SER A 52 8.87 -24.66 21.24
CA SER A 52 7.48 -25.13 21.22
C SER A 52 7.40 -26.66 21.31
N GLU A 53 8.27 -27.37 20.58
CA GLU A 53 8.30 -28.84 20.48
C GLU A 53 8.95 -29.52 21.71
N LYS A 54 10.01 -28.92 22.27
CA LYS A 54 10.88 -29.57 23.28
C LYS A 54 11.08 -28.78 24.56
N GLY A 55 10.61 -27.54 24.62
CA GLY A 55 10.87 -26.63 25.74
C GLY A 55 9.99 -26.91 26.95
N GLU A 56 10.63 -26.89 28.12
CA GLU A 56 9.95 -26.85 29.41
C GLU A 56 9.19 -25.51 29.58
N LYS A 57 8.25 -25.49 30.53
CA LYS A 57 7.36 -24.32 30.74
C LYS A 57 8.16 -23.04 31.04
N GLU A 58 9.18 -23.13 31.87
CA GLU A 58 10.03 -21.99 32.25
C GLU A 58 10.79 -21.40 31.05
N ILE A 59 11.33 -22.26 30.18
CA ILE A 59 12.01 -21.82 28.94
C ILE A 59 11.04 -21.12 27.99
N LYS A 60 9.79 -21.60 27.91
CA LYS A 60 8.74 -20.97 27.09
C LYS A 60 8.40 -19.57 27.62
N GLU A 61 8.22 -19.43 28.93
CA GLU A 61 7.92 -18.14 29.57
C GLU A 61 9.06 -17.11 29.38
N GLU A 62 10.31 -17.54 29.51
CA GLU A 62 11.48 -16.66 29.27
C GLU A 62 11.62 -16.29 27.79
N PHE A 63 11.36 -17.25 26.88
CA PHE A 63 11.39 -16.98 25.45
C PHE A 63 10.30 -15.99 25.01
N ASP A 64 9.10 -16.06 25.58
CA ASP A 64 8.05 -15.07 25.32
C ASP A 64 8.48 -13.65 25.76
N SER A 65 9.28 -13.54 26.82
CA SER A 65 9.88 -12.27 27.26
C SER A 65 10.91 -11.75 26.25
N PHE A 66 11.79 -12.64 25.77
CA PHE A 66 12.73 -12.34 24.70
C PHE A 66 12.04 -11.90 23.40
N GLU A 67 10.92 -12.53 23.02
CA GLU A 67 10.13 -12.13 21.85
C GLU A 67 9.58 -10.70 21.99
N ARG A 68 9.07 -10.34 23.18
CA ARG A 68 8.60 -8.98 23.44
C ARG A 68 9.72 -7.95 23.34
N LEU A 69 10.90 -8.25 23.88
CA LEU A 69 12.06 -7.36 23.79
C LEU A 69 12.52 -7.19 22.34
N LEU A 70 12.59 -8.29 21.58
CA LEU A 70 12.92 -8.24 20.15
C LEU A 70 11.92 -7.38 19.36
N ALA A 71 10.63 -7.50 19.66
CA ALA A 71 9.60 -6.67 19.03
C ALA A 71 9.81 -5.18 19.34
N SER A 72 10.16 -4.81 20.57
CA SER A 72 10.49 -3.42 20.92
C SER A 72 11.71 -2.90 20.18
N ILE A 73 12.78 -3.70 20.07
CA ILE A 73 13.98 -3.31 19.31
C ILE A 73 13.64 -3.16 17.82
N GLN A 74 12.80 -4.04 17.28
CA GLN A 74 12.33 -3.98 15.91
C GLN A 74 11.56 -2.67 15.64
N ASP A 75 10.63 -2.30 16.52
CA ASP A 75 9.85 -1.07 16.38
C ASP A 75 10.76 0.17 16.41
N GLU A 76 11.77 0.19 17.27
CA GLU A 76 12.76 1.27 17.36
C GLU A 76 13.63 1.35 16.10
N ILE A 77 14.06 0.21 15.54
CA ILE A 77 14.85 0.21 14.31
C ILE A 77 14.03 0.67 13.11
N VAL A 78 12.75 0.31 13.05
CA VAL A 78 11.84 0.79 12.00
C VAL A 78 11.65 2.30 12.13
N SER A 79 11.55 2.84 13.35
CA SER A 79 11.39 4.28 13.60
C SER A 79 12.56 5.11 13.04
N LEU A 80 13.79 4.59 13.09
CA LEU A 80 14.99 5.25 12.57
C LEU A 80 14.94 5.58 11.06
N ARG A 81 14.09 4.88 10.27
CA ARG A 81 13.92 5.12 8.83
C ARG A 81 12.79 6.10 8.54
N LEU A 82 11.92 6.37 9.51
CA LEU A 82 10.78 7.24 9.29
C LEU A 82 11.27 8.68 9.13
N ILE A 83 10.71 9.37 8.14
CA ILE A 83 10.93 10.79 7.93
C ILE A 83 9.57 11.48 7.79
N PRO A 84 9.45 12.76 8.16
CA PRO A 84 8.18 13.48 8.07
C PRO A 84 7.73 13.62 6.61
N VAL A 85 6.44 13.44 6.36
CA VAL A 85 5.81 13.57 5.03
C VAL A 85 6.08 14.96 4.43
N LYS A 86 6.27 15.98 5.27
CA LYS A 86 6.72 17.34 4.92
C LYS A 86 7.83 17.39 3.87
N VAL A 87 8.77 16.44 3.90
CA VAL A 87 9.89 16.38 2.94
C VAL A 87 9.40 16.37 1.49
N ILE A 88 8.36 15.58 1.17
CA ILE A 88 7.83 15.48 -0.19
C ILE A 88 6.76 16.55 -0.50
N LEU A 89 6.14 17.15 0.52
CA LEU A 89 5.08 18.16 0.36
C LEU A 89 5.61 19.60 0.26
N SER A 90 6.83 19.86 0.73
CA SER A 90 7.44 21.21 0.82
C SER A 90 7.41 22.03 -0.48
N GLY A 91 7.45 21.38 -1.64
CA GLY A 91 7.40 22.03 -2.95
C GLY A 91 5.99 22.33 -3.49
N LEU A 92 4.95 21.70 -2.91
CA LEU A 92 3.58 21.79 -3.44
C LEU A 92 2.99 23.20 -3.41
N PRO A 93 3.16 24.02 -2.35
CA PRO A 93 2.63 25.38 -2.34
C PRO A 93 3.15 26.26 -3.48
N ARG A 94 4.42 26.07 -3.85
CA ARG A 94 5.02 26.77 -4.99
C ARG A 94 4.47 26.22 -6.31
N TYR A 95 4.41 24.90 -6.45
CA TYR A 95 3.87 24.24 -7.64
C TYR A 95 2.43 24.67 -7.94
N VAL A 96 1.55 24.65 -6.93
CA VAL A 96 0.14 25.08 -7.06
C VAL A 96 0.07 26.53 -7.52
N ARG A 97 0.85 27.43 -6.93
CA ARG A 97 0.88 28.85 -7.31
C ARG A 97 1.29 29.05 -8.76
N ASP A 98 2.35 28.38 -9.19
CA ASP A 98 2.91 28.51 -10.54
C ASP A 98 1.95 27.94 -11.60
N GLU A 99 1.34 26.78 -11.37
CA GLU A 99 0.38 26.17 -12.30
C GLU A 99 -0.96 26.91 -12.33
N SER A 100 -1.47 27.37 -11.18
CA SER A 100 -2.70 28.15 -11.12
C SER A 100 -2.59 29.43 -11.94
N LYS A 101 -1.43 30.11 -11.86
CA LYS A 101 -1.16 31.32 -12.66
C LYS A 101 -1.14 31.04 -14.15
N LYS A 102 -0.56 29.91 -14.59
CA LYS A 102 -0.53 29.51 -16.01
C LYS A 102 -1.93 29.25 -16.56
N LEU A 103 -2.82 28.68 -15.75
CA LEU A 103 -4.19 28.33 -16.16
C LEU A 103 -5.21 29.45 -15.90
N GLY A 104 -4.79 30.57 -15.31
CA GLY A 104 -5.67 31.67 -14.95
C GLY A 104 -6.68 31.30 -13.85
N LYS A 105 -6.28 30.44 -12.91
CA LYS A 105 -7.07 30.04 -11.74
C LYS A 105 -6.52 30.69 -10.47
N GLU A 106 -7.38 30.90 -9.48
CA GLU A 106 -7.00 31.38 -8.16
C GLU A 106 -7.20 30.22 -7.16
N ILE A 107 -6.11 29.69 -6.61
CA ILE A 107 -6.14 28.48 -5.77
C ILE A 107 -5.27 28.68 -4.52
N GLU A 108 -5.81 28.29 -3.37
CA GLU A 108 -5.11 28.17 -2.10
C GLU A 108 -4.90 26.70 -1.74
N ILE A 109 -3.74 26.37 -1.17
CA ILE A 109 -3.42 25.02 -0.69
C ILE A 109 -3.18 25.04 0.81
N GLU A 110 -3.85 24.14 1.52
CA GLU A 110 -3.67 23.90 2.94
C GLU A 110 -3.13 22.48 3.16
N ILE A 111 -2.18 22.34 4.07
CA ILE A 111 -1.54 21.06 4.39
C ILE A 111 -1.57 20.89 5.90
N GLU A 112 -2.17 19.79 6.37
CA GLU A 112 -2.30 19.44 7.78
C GLU A 112 -1.74 18.04 8.04
N GLY A 113 -1.00 17.86 9.13
CA GLY A 113 -0.41 16.55 9.49
C GLY A 113 0.92 16.24 8.78
N GLU A 114 1.59 17.22 8.18
CA GLU A 114 2.84 17.00 7.45
C GLU A 114 4.02 16.52 8.33
N GLU A 115 3.90 16.66 9.65
CA GLU A 115 4.83 16.15 10.66
C GLU A 115 4.78 14.63 10.84
N ILE A 116 3.71 13.96 10.37
CA ILE A 116 3.58 12.50 10.47
C ILE A 116 4.72 11.83 9.71
N GLU A 117 5.35 10.87 10.37
CA GLU A 117 6.52 10.17 9.84
C GLU A 117 6.14 8.86 9.15
N VAL A 118 6.76 8.63 7.99
CA VAL A 118 6.57 7.45 7.14
C VAL A 118 7.93 6.97 6.63
N ASP A 119 8.06 5.68 6.35
CA ASP A 119 9.27 5.10 5.77
C ASP A 119 9.69 5.88 4.51
N ARG A 120 10.96 6.27 4.48
CA ARG A 120 11.54 7.06 3.39
C ARG A 120 11.28 6.46 2.00
N ILE A 121 11.36 5.13 1.84
CA ILE A 121 11.17 4.46 0.54
C ILE A 121 9.70 4.60 0.09
N LEU A 122 8.76 4.52 1.03
CA LEU A 122 7.35 4.78 0.75
C LEU A 122 7.14 6.22 0.28
N LEU A 123 7.71 7.20 1.00
CA LEU A 123 7.56 8.61 0.64
C LEU A 123 8.14 8.95 -0.73
N GLU A 124 9.30 8.39 -1.08
CA GLU A 124 9.90 8.56 -2.41
C GLU A 124 8.97 8.03 -3.51
N LYS A 125 8.30 6.89 -3.29
CA LYS A 125 7.31 6.32 -4.22
C LYS A 125 6.00 7.11 -4.29
N LEU A 126 5.65 7.86 -3.25
CA LEU A 126 4.40 8.63 -3.16
C LEU A 126 4.49 10.04 -3.70
N LYS A 127 5.70 10.57 -3.87
CA LYS A 127 5.93 11.92 -4.39
C LYS A 127 5.19 12.18 -5.71
N ASP A 128 5.42 11.33 -6.71
CA ASP A 128 4.82 11.47 -8.04
C ASP A 128 3.28 11.30 -7.99
N PRO A 129 2.72 10.28 -7.29
CA PRO A 129 1.29 10.17 -7.06
C PRO A 129 0.63 11.41 -6.45
N ILE A 130 1.20 11.97 -5.37
CA ILE A 130 0.61 13.14 -4.69
C ILE A 130 0.64 14.37 -5.61
N ILE A 131 1.76 14.63 -6.29
CA ILE A 131 1.86 15.72 -7.27
C ILE A 131 0.82 15.55 -8.36
N HIS A 132 0.60 14.32 -8.84
CA HIS A 132 -0.41 14.03 -9.86
C HIS A 132 -1.83 14.33 -9.38
N LEU A 133 -2.19 13.95 -8.15
CA LEU A 133 -3.51 14.25 -7.58
C LEU A 133 -3.74 15.75 -7.47
N VAL A 134 -2.76 16.49 -6.95
CA VAL A 134 -2.82 17.96 -6.87
C VAL A 134 -2.96 18.57 -8.26
N ARG A 135 -2.21 18.07 -9.24
CA ARG A 135 -2.32 18.51 -10.63
C ARG A 135 -3.71 18.27 -11.21
N ASN A 136 -4.32 17.11 -10.95
CA ASN A 136 -5.68 16.83 -11.42
C ASN A 136 -6.70 17.79 -10.81
N SER A 137 -6.56 18.11 -9.52
CA SER A 137 -7.40 19.13 -8.88
C SER A 137 -7.20 20.52 -9.53
N ILE A 138 -5.97 20.90 -9.89
CA ILE A 138 -5.70 22.17 -10.57
C ILE A 138 -6.22 22.17 -12.01
N ASP A 139 -5.95 21.14 -12.80
CA ASP A 139 -6.25 21.09 -14.24
C ASP A 139 -7.76 20.92 -14.48
N HIS A 140 -8.37 19.98 -13.75
CA HIS A 140 -9.73 19.48 -14.01
C HIS A 140 -10.72 19.72 -12.87
N GLY A 141 -10.25 19.76 -11.61
CA GLY A 141 -11.14 19.93 -10.45
C GLY A 141 -11.65 21.36 -10.29
N ILE A 142 -10.74 22.31 -10.07
CA ILE A 142 -11.06 23.70 -9.73
C ILE A 142 -11.46 24.50 -10.99
N GLU A 143 -12.60 25.18 -10.95
CA GLU A 143 -13.07 26.04 -12.04
C GLU A 143 -12.32 27.37 -12.13
N LYS A 144 -12.55 28.13 -13.21
CA LYS A 144 -12.07 29.52 -13.29
C LYS A 144 -12.80 30.41 -12.28
N PRO A 145 -12.16 31.48 -11.77
CA PRO A 145 -12.73 32.34 -10.74
C PRO A 145 -14.14 32.87 -11.10
N GLU A 146 -14.36 33.22 -12.37
CA GLU A 146 -15.64 33.74 -12.86
C GLU A 146 -16.74 32.66 -12.87
N GLU A 147 -16.38 31.41 -13.19
CA GLU A 147 -17.29 30.27 -13.20
C GLU A 147 -17.65 29.83 -11.78
N ARG A 148 -16.69 29.87 -10.85
CA ARG A 148 -16.92 29.62 -9.43
C ARG A 148 -17.97 30.57 -8.84
N ILE A 149 -17.84 31.87 -9.11
CA ILE A 149 -18.80 32.87 -8.64
C ILE A 149 -20.19 32.61 -9.23
N LYS A 150 -20.29 32.26 -10.52
CA LYS A 150 -21.57 31.91 -11.16
C LYS A 150 -22.23 30.69 -10.52
N ASN A 151 -21.42 29.72 -10.07
CA ASN A 151 -21.88 28.53 -9.38
C ASN A 151 -22.10 28.74 -7.87
N GLY A 152 -22.03 29.98 -7.36
CA GLY A 152 -22.25 30.31 -5.95
C GLY A 152 -21.08 29.94 -5.01
N LYS A 153 -19.91 29.62 -5.57
CA LYS A 153 -18.71 29.27 -4.81
C LYS A 153 -17.82 30.48 -4.54
N LYS A 154 -16.86 30.31 -3.62
CA LYS A 154 -15.80 31.30 -3.40
C LYS A 154 -14.94 31.45 -4.65
N ARG A 155 -14.52 32.68 -4.95
CA ARG A 155 -13.65 33.02 -6.08
C ARG A 155 -12.35 32.20 -6.08
N VAL A 156 -11.70 32.13 -4.92
CA VAL A 156 -10.50 31.33 -4.69
C VAL A 156 -10.92 29.87 -4.43
N GLY A 157 -10.38 28.94 -5.21
CA GLY A 157 -10.52 27.51 -5.00
C GLY A 157 -9.59 27.00 -3.91
N LYS A 158 -9.94 25.88 -3.28
CA LYS A 158 -9.20 25.32 -2.17
C LYS A 158 -8.80 23.87 -2.45
N ILE A 159 -7.51 23.57 -2.25
CA ILE A 159 -6.97 22.21 -2.21
C ILE A 159 -6.47 21.95 -0.78
N SER A 160 -6.95 20.89 -0.15
CA SER A 160 -6.56 20.49 1.21
C SER A 160 -5.86 19.14 1.16
N ILE A 161 -4.69 19.07 1.79
CA ILE A 161 -3.98 17.81 2.04
C ILE A 161 -4.04 17.53 3.54
N SER A 162 -4.61 16.40 3.94
CA SER A 162 -4.69 15.97 5.34
C SER A 162 -4.01 14.63 5.51
N ILE A 163 -3.06 14.54 6.43
CA ILE A 163 -2.37 13.32 6.78
C ILE A 163 -2.81 12.88 8.17
N LYS A 164 -3.17 11.60 8.32
CA LYS A 164 -3.55 11.00 9.60
C LYS A 164 -2.88 9.64 9.75
N LYS A 165 -2.48 9.29 10.97
CA LYS A 165 -1.93 7.97 11.30
C LYS A 165 -2.89 7.28 12.26
N ASP A 166 -3.30 6.07 11.93
CA ASP A 166 -4.10 5.21 12.80
C ASP A 166 -3.58 3.76 12.72
N ARG A 167 -3.29 3.16 13.87
CA ARG A 167 -2.90 1.73 14.00
C ARG A 167 -1.87 1.24 12.98
N GLY A 168 -0.80 2.00 12.76
CA GLY A 168 0.29 1.61 11.84
C GLY A 168 -0.03 1.82 10.35
N ILE A 169 -1.17 2.44 10.03
CA ILE A 169 -1.57 2.87 8.69
C ILE A 169 -1.55 4.39 8.63
N VAL A 170 -1.06 4.93 7.52
CA VAL A 170 -1.14 6.36 7.21
C VAL A 170 -2.17 6.58 6.12
N PHE A 171 -3.02 7.58 6.35
CA PHE A 171 -4.03 8.08 5.43
C PHE A 171 -3.59 9.44 4.93
N ILE A 172 -3.43 9.60 3.62
CA ILE A 172 -3.12 10.87 2.97
C ILE A 172 -4.32 11.23 2.10
N SER A 173 -5.10 12.22 2.52
CA SER A 173 -6.24 12.75 1.77
C SER A 173 -5.80 13.97 0.96
N VAL A 174 -6.14 13.99 -0.33
CA VAL A 174 -6.05 15.16 -1.22
C VAL A 174 -7.47 15.52 -1.64
N LYS A 175 -7.95 16.69 -1.20
CA LYS A 175 -9.31 17.15 -1.42
C LYS A 175 -9.34 18.49 -2.13
N ASP A 176 -10.26 18.66 -3.08
CA ASP A 176 -10.58 19.95 -3.69
C ASP A 176 -12.05 20.32 -3.49
N ASP A 177 -12.37 21.60 -3.66
CA ASP A 177 -13.74 22.15 -3.65
C ASP A 177 -14.25 22.48 -5.08
N GLY A 178 -13.77 21.71 -6.05
CA GLY A 178 -14.02 21.91 -7.48
C GLY A 178 -15.37 21.39 -7.97
N GLU A 179 -15.48 21.14 -9.27
CA GLU A 179 -16.70 20.62 -9.90
C GLU A 179 -17.05 19.18 -9.48
N GLY A 180 -16.12 18.49 -8.82
CA GLY A 180 -16.22 17.07 -8.59
C GLY A 180 -16.11 16.28 -9.89
N ILE A 181 -16.52 15.01 -9.84
CA ILE A 181 -16.51 14.13 -11.01
C ILE A 181 -17.88 14.20 -11.70
N ASN A 182 -17.89 14.60 -12.96
CA ASN A 182 -19.10 14.56 -13.79
C ASN A 182 -19.33 13.12 -14.28
N ARG A 183 -20.32 12.44 -13.69
CA ARG A 183 -20.63 11.03 -13.96
C ARG A 183 -20.96 10.80 -15.44
N GLU A 184 -21.78 11.64 -16.05
CA GLU A 184 -22.20 11.49 -17.45
C GLU A 184 -21.01 11.55 -18.42
N LYS A 185 -20.06 12.47 -18.22
CA LYS A 185 -18.83 12.56 -19.02
C LYS A 185 -17.96 11.32 -18.87
N VAL A 186 -17.83 10.80 -17.65
CA VAL A 186 -17.05 9.58 -17.39
C VAL A 186 -17.69 8.38 -18.09
N VAL A 187 -18.99 8.18 -17.92
CA VAL A 187 -19.75 7.07 -18.52
C VAL A 187 -19.70 7.13 -20.04
N LYS A 188 -19.96 8.30 -20.63
CA LYS A 188 -19.87 8.50 -22.08
C LYS A 188 -18.48 8.16 -22.61
N ARG A 189 -17.43 8.60 -21.92
CA ARG A 189 -16.05 8.31 -22.32
C ARG A 189 -15.70 6.83 -22.15
N ALA A 190 -16.21 6.18 -21.12
CA ALA A 190 -16.01 4.76 -20.88
C ALA A 190 -16.68 3.88 -21.96
N LEU A 191 -17.86 4.28 -22.44
CA LEU A 191 -18.52 3.64 -23.59
C LEU A 191 -17.68 3.79 -24.87
N GLU A 192 -17.19 5.00 -25.16
CA GLU A 192 -16.33 5.27 -26.33
C GLU A 192 -15.05 4.41 -26.32
N LEU A 193 -14.53 4.12 -25.13
CA LEU A 193 -13.31 3.33 -24.93
C LEU A 193 -13.58 1.82 -24.78
N GLY A 194 -14.85 1.38 -24.82
CA GLY A 194 -15.23 -0.02 -24.65
C GLY A 194 -14.98 -0.58 -23.25
N ILE A 195 -14.87 0.29 -22.23
CA ILE A 195 -14.63 -0.11 -20.83
C ILE A 195 -15.92 -0.65 -20.19
N ILE A 196 -17.07 -0.14 -20.59
CA ILE A 196 -18.40 -0.57 -20.16
C ILE A 196 -19.30 -0.73 -21.39
N LYS A 197 -20.36 -1.54 -21.29
CA LYS A 197 -21.40 -1.67 -22.33
C LYS A 197 -22.58 -0.75 -22.07
N GLU A 198 -23.38 -0.46 -23.11
CA GLU A 198 -24.60 0.36 -23.00
C GLU A 198 -25.58 -0.21 -21.97
N GLU A 199 -25.65 -1.54 -21.87
CA GLU A 199 -26.48 -2.27 -20.90
C GLU A 199 -26.10 -1.93 -19.43
N GLU A 200 -24.83 -1.59 -19.17
CA GLU A 200 -24.28 -1.28 -17.85
C GLU A 200 -24.48 0.19 -17.45
N THR A 201 -25.06 1.02 -18.31
CA THR A 201 -25.28 2.46 -18.06
C THR A 201 -26.45 2.76 -17.13
N SER A 202 -27.34 1.77 -16.96
CA SER A 202 -28.53 1.86 -16.11
C SER A 202 -28.14 1.81 -14.63
N SER A 203 -28.02 2.97 -13.98
CA SER A 203 -27.69 3.11 -12.55
C SER A 203 -26.26 2.68 -12.17
N ILE A 204 -25.27 3.39 -12.70
CA ILE A 204 -23.86 3.24 -12.29
C ILE A 204 -23.64 3.82 -10.89
N SER A 205 -23.12 2.98 -9.98
CA SER A 205 -22.77 3.40 -8.61
C SER A 205 -21.47 4.20 -8.58
N ASP A 206 -21.20 4.89 -7.46
CA ASP A 206 -19.98 5.66 -7.30
C ASP A 206 -18.73 4.77 -7.33
N GLU A 207 -18.82 3.57 -6.76
CA GLU A 207 -17.75 2.56 -6.83
C GLU A 207 -17.42 2.22 -8.29
N LYS A 208 -18.45 2.04 -9.13
CA LYS A 208 -18.25 1.74 -10.56
C LYS A 208 -17.64 2.91 -11.32
N ILE A 209 -17.96 4.16 -10.96
CA ILE A 209 -17.29 5.34 -11.51
C ILE A 209 -15.80 5.35 -11.15
N VAL A 210 -15.46 5.04 -9.89
CA VAL A 210 -14.07 4.97 -9.43
C VAL A 210 -13.30 3.85 -10.15
N GLU A 211 -13.93 2.69 -10.36
CA GLU A 211 -13.37 1.59 -11.15
C GLU A 211 -13.03 2.05 -12.57
N ILE A 212 -13.96 2.75 -13.24
CA ILE A 212 -13.74 3.32 -14.57
C ILE A 212 -12.55 4.30 -14.56
N LEU A 213 -12.54 5.24 -13.61
CA LEU A 213 -11.48 6.26 -13.50
C LEU A 213 -10.09 5.67 -13.27
N THR A 214 -10.02 4.51 -12.61
CA THR A 214 -8.77 3.81 -12.30
C THR A 214 -8.41 2.71 -13.32
N ASN A 215 -9.22 2.55 -14.37
CA ASN A 215 -8.97 1.59 -15.44
C ASN A 215 -7.76 2.03 -16.31
N PRO A 216 -6.83 1.12 -16.68
CA PRO A 216 -5.68 1.46 -17.53
C PRO A 216 -6.04 2.10 -18.88
N LEU A 217 -7.20 1.74 -19.44
CA LEU A 217 -7.68 2.27 -20.72
C LEU A 217 -8.34 3.64 -20.57
N PHE A 218 -8.68 4.06 -19.35
CA PHE A 218 -9.38 5.30 -19.12
C PHE A 218 -8.43 6.49 -19.07
N SER A 219 -8.71 7.48 -19.91
CA SER A 219 -8.11 8.81 -19.85
C SER A 219 -9.14 9.85 -20.22
N THR A 220 -9.13 10.96 -19.49
CA THR A 220 -10.02 12.11 -19.73
C THR A 220 -9.55 12.97 -20.91
N LYS A 221 -8.32 12.79 -21.41
CA LYS A 221 -7.80 13.54 -22.57
C LYS A 221 -8.17 12.86 -23.89
N LYS A 222 -8.68 13.64 -24.84
CA LYS A 222 -8.97 13.20 -26.22
C LYS A 222 -7.70 13.06 -27.07
N ASP A 223 -6.67 13.85 -26.78
CA ASP A 223 -5.40 13.85 -27.50
C ASP A 223 -4.29 13.19 -26.68
N VAL A 224 -3.61 12.21 -27.28
CA VAL A 224 -2.33 11.69 -26.82
C VAL A 224 -1.27 12.76 -27.12
N THR A 225 -1.25 13.85 -26.34
CA THR A 225 -0.18 14.84 -26.47
C THR A 225 1.11 14.25 -25.92
N SER A 226 2.04 14.02 -26.84
CA SER A 226 3.34 13.35 -26.73
C SER A 226 4.40 14.13 -25.93
N LEU A 227 4.04 14.68 -24.76
CA LEU A 227 4.96 15.44 -23.90
C LEU A 227 5.08 14.94 -22.45
N SER A 228 4.55 13.75 -22.17
CA SER A 228 4.80 13.05 -20.90
C SER A 228 4.88 11.56 -21.15
N GLY A 229 6.07 11.05 -21.46
CA GLY A 229 6.39 9.63 -21.68
C GLY A 229 6.26 8.73 -20.44
N ARG A 230 5.37 9.08 -19.51
CA ARG A 230 4.84 8.24 -18.43
C ARG A 230 3.36 8.59 -18.38
N GLY A 231 2.48 7.73 -18.91
CA GLY A 231 1.05 7.99 -18.91
C GLY A 231 0.49 7.99 -17.49
N VAL A 232 0.56 9.13 -16.78
CA VAL A 232 0.11 9.22 -15.39
C VAL A 232 -1.39 9.51 -15.39
N GLY A 233 -2.19 8.49 -15.13
CA GLY A 233 -3.59 8.59 -14.74
C GLY A 233 -3.80 8.04 -13.33
N LEU A 234 -5.04 8.09 -12.82
CA LEU A 234 -5.40 7.49 -11.52
C LEU A 234 -5.07 5.99 -11.45
N ASN A 235 -5.02 5.30 -12.60
CA ASN A 235 -4.51 3.94 -12.70
C ASN A 235 -3.06 3.79 -12.19
N VAL A 236 -2.14 4.67 -12.60
CA VAL A 236 -0.72 4.60 -12.18
C VAL A 236 -0.58 4.87 -10.68
N VAL A 237 -1.40 5.77 -10.14
CA VAL A 237 -1.48 6.01 -8.69
C VAL A 237 -1.90 4.72 -7.97
N LYS A 238 -3.00 4.09 -8.42
CA LYS A 238 -3.51 2.82 -7.86
C LYS A 238 -2.48 1.70 -7.93
N GLU A 239 -1.84 1.49 -9.08
CA GLU A 239 -0.78 0.47 -9.23
C GLU A 239 0.42 0.72 -8.32
N THR A 240 0.81 1.99 -8.15
CA THR A 240 1.91 2.36 -7.25
C THR A 240 1.57 2.05 -5.81
N LEU A 241 0.33 2.32 -5.37
CA LEU A 241 -0.16 2.02 -4.02
C LEU A 241 -0.22 0.51 -3.76
N LEU A 242 -0.75 -0.28 -4.71
CA LEU A 242 -0.79 -1.74 -4.58
C LEU A 242 0.62 -2.34 -4.41
N LYS A 243 1.61 -1.85 -5.18
CA LYS A 243 3.03 -2.28 -5.08
C LYS A 243 3.68 -1.98 -3.73
N ILE A 244 3.11 -1.08 -2.94
CA ILE A 244 3.62 -0.72 -1.61
C ILE A 244 2.70 -1.22 -0.48
N GLY A 245 1.77 -2.13 -0.78
CA GLY A 245 0.83 -2.68 0.19
C GLY A 245 -0.23 -1.68 0.66
N GLY A 246 -0.46 -0.62 -0.12
CA GLY A 246 -1.47 0.38 0.09
C GLY A 246 -2.67 0.24 -0.83
N ASP A 247 -3.63 1.15 -0.67
CA ASP A 247 -4.87 1.20 -1.44
C ASP A 247 -5.33 2.65 -1.66
N LEU A 248 -6.28 2.84 -2.56
CA LEU A 248 -6.85 4.12 -2.98
C LEU A 248 -8.35 4.14 -2.73
N LYS A 249 -8.87 5.23 -2.17
CA LYS A 249 -10.31 5.51 -2.13
C LYS A 249 -10.58 6.87 -2.76
N ILE A 250 -11.65 6.99 -3.55
CA ILE A 250 -12.08 8.25 -4.13
C ILE A 250 -13.51 8.52 -3.70
N ASN A 251 -13.74 9.67 -3.05
CA ASN A 251 -15.06 10.20 -2.77
C ASN A 251 -15.26 11.45 -3.64
N PHE A 252 -16.45 11.66 -4.15
CA PHE A 252 -16.75 12.87 -4.90
C PHE A 252 -18.22 13.22 -4.80
N GLU A 253 -18.51 14.50 -4.95
CA GLU A 253 -19.88 14.96 -5.13
C GLU A 253 -19.88 16.07 -6.18
N GLU A 254 -20.82 15.97 -7.12
CA GLU A 254 -20.92 16.92 -8.22
C GLU A 254 -21.12 18.34 -7.68
N LYS A 255 -20.32 19.27 -8.20
CA LYS A 255 -20.19 20.68 -7.77
C LYS A 255 -19.71 20.89 -6.33
N LYS A 256 -19.28 19.85 -5.61
CA LYS A 256 -18.67 20.01 -4.26
C LYS A 256 -17.22 19.55 -4.17
N GLY A 257 -16.70 18.96 -5.24
CA GLY A 257 -15.29 18.61 -5.37
C GLY A 257 -15.03 17.11 -5.24
N THR A 258 -13.75 16.77 -5.20
CA THR A 258 -13.26 15.40 -5.14
C THR A 258 -12.32 15.25 -3.95
N GLU A 259 -12.37 14.11 -3.28
CA GLU A 259 -11.43 13.70 -2.25
C GLU A 259 -10.82 12.34 -2.62
N VAL A 260 -9.49 12.30 -2.71
CA VAL A 260 -8.73 11.08 -2.97
C VAL A 260 -7.93 10.74 -1.72
N ILE A 261 -8.17 9.55 -1.16
CA ILE A 261 -7.55 9.07 0.07
C ILE A 261 -6.60 7.92 -0.26
N LEU A 262 -5.32 8.12 0.00
CA LEU A 262 -4.28 7.09 -0.09
C LEU A 262 -4.15 6.42 1.28
N ARG A 263 -4.24 5.10 1.32
CA ARG A 263 -4.01 4.29 2.53
C ARG A 263 -2.72 3.52 2.34
N ILE A 264 -1.75 3.70 3.22
CA ILE A 264 -0.43 3.03 3.12
C ILE A 264 0.01 2.49 4.49
N PRO A 265 0.81 1.41 4.54
CA PRO A 265 1.49 1.02 5.77
C PRO A 265 2.52 2.08 6.17
N VAL A 266 2.89 2.15 7.45
CA VAL A 266 3.96 3.06 7.91
C VAL A 266 5.34 2.62 7.43
N SER A 267 5.57 1.31 7.22
CA SER A 267 6.85 0.75 6.73
C SER A 267 6.67 -0.45 5.78
N LEU A 268 7.68 -0.69 4.94
CA LEU A 268 7.74 -1.79 3.97
C LEU A 268 8.55 -3.00 4.43
N ALA A 269 9.39 -2.87 5.47
CA ALA A 269 10.33 -3.93 5.82
C ALA A 269 9.64 -5.19 6.34
N ILE A 270 8.48 -5.03 6.97
CA ILE A 270 7.77 -6.10 7.67
C ILE A 270 6.28 -5.98 7.35
N ILE A 271 5.69 -7.08 6.89
CA ILE A 271 4.25 -7.17 6.63
C ILE A 271 3.64 -8.31 7.43
N LYS A 272 2.37 -8.16 7.81
CA LYS A 272 1.57 -9.28 8.32
C LYS A 272 1.17 -10.18 7.16
N ALA A 273 1.42 -11.48 7.29
CA ALA A 273 1.11 -12.43 6.25
C ALA A 273 0.61 -13.77 6.80
N VAL A 274 -0.13 -14.47 5.96
CA VAL A 274 -0.55 -15.86 6.14
C VAL A 274 0.42 -16.74 5.35
N ILE A 275 1.03 -17.70 6.02
CA ILE A 275 1.86 -18.72 5.38
C ILE A 275 0.96 -19.87 4.96
N VAL A 276 0.94 -20.17 3.66
CA VAL A 276 0.06 -21.18 3.07
C VAL A 276 0.88 -22.28 2.41
N GLU A 277 0.38 -23.50 2.45
CA GLU A 277 0.92 -24.64 1.70
C GLU A 277 0.02 -24.92 0.51
N SER A 278 0.62 -25.08 -0.66
CA SER A 278 -0.06 -25.58 -1.87
C SER A 278 0.83 -26.59 -2.57
N GLY A 279 0.32 -27.80 -2.80
CA GLY A 279 1.17 -28.93 -3.17
C GLY A 279 2.22 -29.19 -2.08
N GLU A 280 3.50 -29.23 -2.44
CA GLU A 280 4.63 -29.42 -1.52
C GLU A 280 5.36 -28.11 -1.16
N GLU A 281 4.94 -27.00 -1.75
CA GLU A 281 5.57 -25.70 -1.59
C GLU A 281 4.79 -24.81 -0.62
N LYS A 282 5.50 -23.86 0.00
CA LYS A 282 4.86 -22.81 0.82
C LYS A 282 4.91 -21.48 0.10
N TYR A 283 3.92 -20.64 0.39
CA TYR A 283 3.78 -19.30 -0.14
C TYR A 283 3.34 -18.34 0.96
N VAL A 284 3.56 -17.06 0.74
CA VAL A 284 3.26 -16.02 1.71
C VAL A 284 2.21 -15.08 1.11
N LEU A 285 1.04 -15.00 1.74
CA LEU A 285 -0.05 -14.12 1.32
C LEU A 285 -0.16 -12.95 2.29
N PRO A 286 -0.05 -11.69 1.82
CA PRO A 286 -0.27 -10.52 2.66
C PRO A 286 -1.66 -10.54 3.30
N LEU A 287 -1.72 -10.33 4.62
CA LEU A 287 -2.96 -10.44 5.41
C LEU A 287 -3.98 -9.35 5.03
N ASN A 288 -3.54 -8.22 4.47
CA ASN A 288 -4.43 -7.14 4.02
C ASN A 288 -5.41 -7.56 2.90
N TYR A 289 -5.14 -8.67 2.22
CA TYR A 289 -6.06 -9.25 1.22
C TYR A 289 -7.01 -10.29 1.82
N VAL A 290 -6.75 -10.79 3.03
CA VAL A 290 -7.46 -11.93 3.62
C VAL A 290 -8.60 -11.44 4.52
N THR A 291 -9.83 -11.82 4.19
CA THR A 291 -11.02 -11.49 4.99
C THR A 291 -11.52 -12.65 5.85
N GLY A 292 -11.07 -13.87 5.56
CA GLY A 292 -11.36 -15.04 6.37
C GLY A 292 -10.68 -16.31 5.86
N ILE A 293 -10.49 -17.27 6.77
CA ILE A 293 -9.97 -18.60 6.47
C ILE A 293 -11.04 -19.60 6.86
N TYR A 294 -11.41 -20.48 5.93
CA TYR A 294 -12.52 -21.42 6.08
C TYR A 294 -12.05 -22.84 5.83
N ASN A 295 -12.51 -23.79 6.65
CA ASN A 295 -12.34 -25.20 6.33
C ASN A 295 -13.23 -25.54 5.12
N VAL A 296 -12.66 -26.17 4.09
CA VAL A 296 -13.39 -26.53 2.86
C VAL A 296 -14.59 -27.42 3.15
N LYS A 297 -14.52 -28.28 4.18
CA LYS A 297 -15.64 -29.13 4.59
C LYS A 297 -16.82 -28.34 5.16
N ASN A 298 -16.58 -27.13 5.64
CA ASN A 298 -17.59 -26.27 6.25
C ASN A 298 -18.19 -25.26 5.27
N ILE A 299 -17.69 -25.20 4.02
CA ILE A 299 -18.23 -24.35 2.97
C ILE A 299 -18.77 -25.20 1.82
N LYS A 300 -19.93 -24.82 1.29
CA LYS A 300 -20.56 -25.55 0.19
C LYS A 300 -20.04 -25.04 -1.14
N ILE A 301 -19.19 -25.83 -1.78
CA ILE A 301 -18.70 -25.56 -3.14
C ILE A 301 -19.65 -26.19 -4.16
N PHE A 302 -20.08 -25.42 -5.15
CA PHE A 302 -20.94 -25.87 -6.24
C PHE A 302 -20.42 -25.37 -7.58
N THR A 303 -20.79 -26.04 -8.66
CA THR A 303 -20.32 -25.72 -10.01
C THR A 303 -21.46 -25.17 -10.85
N LEU A 304 -21.23 -24.02 -11.50
CA LEU A 304 -22.13 -23.42 -12.48
C LEU A 304 -21.34 -23.10 -13.74
N GLN A 305 -21.81 -23.58 -14.90
CA GLN A 305 -21.15 -23.36 -16.21
C GLN A 305 -19.64 -23.69 -16.20
N GLY A 306 -19.26 -24.76 -15.50
CA GLY A 306 -17.86 -25.20 -15.40
C GLY A 306 -16.99 -24.41 -14.42
N LYS A 307 -17.53 -23.37 -13.77
CA LYS A 307 -16.82 -22.57 -12.75
C LYS A 307 -17.30 -22.96 -11.35
N LYS A 308 -16.38 -23.00 -10.38
CA LYS A 308 -16.68 -23.30 -8.97
C LYS A 308 -17.05 -22.03 -8.21
N PHE A 309 -18.02 -22.15 -7.32
CA PHE A 309 -18.52 -21.07 -6.48
C PHE A 309 -18.80 -21.58 -5.06
N THR A 310 -18.81 -20.67 -4.10
CA THR A 310 -19.24 -20.91 -2.72
C THR A 310 -20.06 -19.74 -2.20
N ILE A 311 -20.84 -19.96 -1.14
CA ILE A 311 -21.60 -18.91 -0.45
C ILE A 311 -21.06 -18.74 0.96
N ILE A 312 -20.59 -17.54 1.29
CA ILE A 312 -20.10 -17.17 2.61
C ILE A 312 -20.83 -15.89 3.02
N ASN A 313 -21.42 -15.86 4.22
CA ASN A 313 -22.16 -14.68 4.72
C ASN A 313 -23.19 -14.11 3.72
N LYS A 314 -23.94 -14.99 3.03
CA LYS A 314 -24.93 -14.66 1.99
C LYS A 314 -24.36 -13.97 0.73
N LYS A 315 -23.04 -13.88 0.58
CA LYS A 315 -22.36 -13.41 -0.63
C LYS A 315 -21.79 -14.60 -1.41
N ILE A 316 -21.91 -14.55 -2.74
CA ILE A 316 -21.39 -15.59 -3.64
C ILE A 316 -19.94 -15.24 -3.98
N TYR A 317 -19.04 -16.21 -3.83
CA TYR A 317 -17.63 -16.08 -4.17
C TYR A 317 -17.27 -17.10 -5.26
N PRO A 318 -16.63 -16.70 -6.37
CA PRO A 318 -15.92 -17.64 -7.24
C PRO A 318 -14.81 -18.31 -6.46
N VAL A 319 -14.55 -19.57 -6.78
CA VAL A 319 -13.59 -20.43 -6.09
C VAL A 319 -12.50 -20.82 -7.09
N TYR A 320 -11.25 -20.54 -6.73
CA TYR A 320 -10.06 -20.84 -7.53
C TYR A 320 -9.13 -21.76 -6.78
N GLU A 321 -8.45 -22.65 -7.50
CA GLU A 321 -7.45 -23.56 -6.93
C GLU A 321 -6.07 -22.90 -7.03
N PHE A 322 -5.42 -22.65 -5.89
CA PHE A 322 -4.19 -21.85 -5.85
C PHE A 322 -3.03 -22.51 -6.62
N ASP A 323 -2.89 -23.83 -6.48
CA ASP A 323 -1.95 -24.69 -7.22
C ASP A 323 -2.04 -24.50 -8.75
N TYR A 324 -3.24 -24.47 -9.31
CA TYR A 324 -3.48 -24.29 -10.74
C TYR A 324 -2.95 -22.92 -11.20
N PHE A 325 -3.30 -21.86 -10.47
CA PHE A 325 -2.93 -20.49 -10.84
C PHE A 325 -1.44 -20.20 -10.62
N ILE A 326 -0.84 -20.75 -9.58
CA ILE A 326 0.60 -20.58 -9.30
C ILE A 326 1.47 -21.48 -10.20
N GLY A 327 0.85 -22.44 -10.92
CA GLY A 327 1.52 -23.31 -11.87
C GLY A 327 2.31 -24.46 -11.24
N VAL A 328 1.94 -24.90 -10.03
CA VAL A 328 2.58 -26.05 -9.37
C VAL A 328 1.73 -27.30 -9.47
N LYS A 329 2.40 -28.44 -9.64
CA LYS A 329 1.73 -29.74 -9.60
C LYS A 329 1.24 -29.99 -8.19
N ASN A 330 -0.06 -30.08 -8.05
CA ASN A 330 -0.67 -30.65 -6.87
C ASN A 330 -0.67 -32.17 -7.04
N ASN A 331 0.26 -32.86 -6.38
CA ASN A 331 0.47 -34.31 -6.41
C ASN A 331 -0.69 -35.10 -5.75
N GLY A 332 -1.94 -34.72 -6.04
CA GLY A 332 -3.14 -35.31 -5.45
C GLY A 332 -3.41 -34.89 -4.00
N LYS A 333 -2.79 -33.82 -3.49
CA LYS A 333 -3.13 -33.30 -2.16
C LYS A 333 -4.49 -32.61 -2.22
N GLU A 334 -5.41 -33.02 -1.36
CA GLU A 334 -6.70 -32.35 -1.22
C GLU A 334 -6.51 -30.93 -0.66
N CYS A 335 -7.24 -29.97 -1.25
CA CYS A 335 -7.38 -28.64 -0.66
C CYS A 335 -8.28 -28.73 0.59
N LYS A 336 -7.73 -28.45 1.77
CA LYS A 336 -8.47 -28.54 3.03
C LYS A 336 -9.03 -27.20 3.48
N GLU A 337 -8.45 -26.11 2.99
CA GLU A 337 -8.78 -24.76 3.44
C GLU A 337 -9.02 -23.81 2.27
N GLY A 338 -9.91 -22.84 2.50
CA GLY A 338 -10.29 -21.80 1.58
C GLY A 338 -10.00 -20.44 2.18
N ILE A 339 -9.15 -19.64 1.54
CA ILE A 339 -8.85 -18.27 1.93
C ILE A 339 -9.79 -17.34 1.17
N ALA A 340 -10.69 -16.68 1.89
CA ALA A 340 -11.49 -15.61 1.33
C ALA A 340 -10.60 -14.38 1.14
N VAL A 341 -10.50 -13.96 -0.11
CA VAL A 341 -9.73 -12.82 -0.55
C VAL A 341 -10.70 -11.76 -1.05
N GLU A 342 -10.55 -10.53 -0.56
CA GLU A 342 -11.26 -9.38 -1.09
C GLU A 342 -10.28 -8.29 -1.51
N GLY A 343 -10.36 -7.93 -2.79
CA GLY A 343 -9.90 -6.64 -3.30
C GLY A 343 -11.10 -5.76 -3.64
N GLU A 344 -10.84 -4.60 -4.24
CA GLU A 344 -11.85 -3.58 -4.52
C GLU A 344 -13.00 -4.12 -5.42
N ASP A 345 -12.66 -4.77 -6.55
CA ASP A 345 -13.65 -5.24 -7.55
C ASP A 345 -13.67 -6.76 -7.72
N ILE A 346 -12.83 -7.47 -6.97
CA ILE A 346 -12.70 -8.92 -7.08
C ILE A 346 -12.71 -9.52 -5.68
N SER A 347 -13.59 -10.49 -5.51
CA SER A 347 -13.63 -11.28 -4.30
C SER A 347 -13.74 -12.73 -4.70
N PHE A 348 -12.98 -13.59 -4.03
CA PHE A 348 -12.91 -15.01 -4.36
C PHE A 348 -12.44 -15.81 -3.16
N VAL A 349 -12.54 -17.12 -3.27
CA VAL A 349 -11.94 -18.06 -2.33
C VAL A 349 -10.82 -18.81 -3.03
N LEU A 350 -9.61 -18.74 -2.48
CA LEU A 350 -8.47 -19.57 -2.89
C LEU A 350 -8.49 -20.88 -2.11
N LEU A 351 -8.66 -21.99 -2.81
CA LEU A 351 -8.44 -23.31 -2.27
C LEU A 351 -6.94 -23.59 -2.19
N ILE A 352 -6.51 -24.02 -1.00
CA ILE A 352 -5.12 -24.35 -0.67
C ILE A 352 -5.08 -25.66 0.12
N SER A 353 -3.89 -26.28 0.17
CA SER A 353 -3.70 -27.50 0.96
C SER A 353 -3.96 -27.23 2.44
N ARG A 354 -3.35 -26.18 3.01
CA ARG A 354 -3.58 -25.69 4.38
C ARG A 354 -2.87 -24.36 4.64
N VAL A 355 -3.35 -23.60 5.61
CA VAL A 355 -2.68 -22.51 6.31
C VAL A 355 -1.77 -23.12 7.36
N ILE A 356 -0.54 -22.62 7.41
CA ILE A 356 0.48 -23.05 8.36
C ILE A 356 0.43 -22.15 9.61
N SER A 357 0.51 -20.84 9.40
CA SER A 357 0.56 -19.85 10.47
C SER A 357 0.27 -18.45 9.93
N GLU A 358 -0.06 -17.54 10.84
CA GLU A 358 0.00 -16.10 10.62
C GLU A 358 1.23 -15.56 11.34
N GLN A 359 2.03 -14.74 10.66
CA GLN A 359 3.19 -14.12 11.27
C GLN A 359 3.62 -12.83 10.54
N ASP A 360 4.38 -12.01 11.25
CA ASP A 360 5.11 -10.90 10.65
C ASP A 360 6.29 -11.46 9.85
N VAL A 361 6.39 -11.09 8.57
CA VAL A 361 7.44 -11.55 7.65
C VAL A 361 8.28 -10.39 7.17
N PHE A 362 9.59 -10.60 7.11
CA PHE A 362 10.53 -9.61 6.60
C PHE A 362 10.55 -9.65 5.06
N VAL A 363 10.21 -8.54 4.42
CA VAL A 363 10.17 -8.42 2.96
C VAL A 363 11.57 -8.11 2.44
N LYS A 364 12.17 -9.08 1.75
CA LYS A 364 13.39 -8.89 0.97
C LYS A 364 13.02 -8.49 -0.45
N ASN A 365 13.63 -7.40 -0.92
CA ASN A 365 13.54 -7.00 -2.31
C ASN A 365 14.15 -8.10 -3.19
N LEU A 366 13.41 -8.54 -4.20
CA LEU A 366 13.90 -9.49 -5.19
C LEU A 366 14.55 -8.74 -6.36
N ASN A 367 15.51 -9.38 -7.02
CA ASN A 367 16.12 -8.85 -8.24
C ASN A 367 15.06 -8.57 -9.33
N GLU A 368 15.35 -7.63 -10.23
CA GLU A 368 14.43 -7.17 -11.28
C GLU A 368 13.79 -8.30 -12.11
N ILE A 369 14.47 -9.44 -12.25
CA ILE A 369 13.97 -10.62 -12.99
C ILE A 369 12.70 -11.18 -12.34
N PHE A 370 12.64 -11.30 -11.01
CA PHE A 370 11.49 -11.83 -10.30
C PHE A 370 10.34 -10.81 -10.23
N MET A 371 10.67 -9.53 -10.21
CA MET A 371 9.68 -8.44 -10.29
C MET A 371 8.94 -8.38 -11.64
N ARG A 372 9.40 -9.14 -12.66
CA ARG A 372 8.65 -9.31 -13.92
C ARG A 372 7.47 -10.27 -13.78
N ILE A 373 7.46 -11.11 -12.74
CA ILE A 373 6.33 -12.00 -12.46
C ILE A 373 5.25 -11.17 -11.76
N PRO A 374 4.09 -10.93 -12.41
CA PRO A 374 3.18 -9.86 -11.99
C PRO A 374 2.56 -10.03 -10.61
N PHE A 375 2.46 -11.26 -10.13
CA PHE A 375 1.86 -11.59 -8.84
C PHE A 375 2.89 -11.80 -7.73
N ILE A 376 4.19 -11.64 -8.00
CA ILE A 376 5.23 -11.70 -6.96
C ILE A 376 5.56 -10.27 -6.51
N THR A 377 5.33 -9.98 -5.24
CA THR A 377 5.56 -8.64 -4.66
C THR A 377 6.87 -8.54 -3.88
N GLY A 378 7.47 -9.68 -3.55
CA GLY A 378 8.74 -9.76 -2.85
C GLY A 378 9.08 -11.19 -2.45
N GLY A 379 10.17 -11.33 -1.71
CA GLY A 379 10.59 -12.59 -1.11
C GLY A 379 10.72 -12.46 0.39
N THR A 380 10.68 -13.57 1.10
CA THR A 380 11.01 -13.63 2.53
C THR A 380 11.77 -14.91 2.83
N ILE A 381 12.32 -15.02 4.03
CA ILE A 381 12.90 -16.26 4.55
C ILE A 381 12.13 -16.58 5.82
N LEU A 382 11.61 -17.80 5.92
CA LEU A 382 10.86 -18.23 7.11
C LEU A 382 11.77 -18.93 8.11
N GLY A 383 11.22 -19.32 9.27
CA GLY A 383 11.95 -20.03 10.33
C GLY A 383 12.51 -21.41 9.96
N ASP A 384 12.36 -21.90 8.74
CA ASP A 384 13.12 -23.06 8.24
C ASP A 384 14.37 -22.66 7.43
N GLY A 385 14.66 -21.37 7.33
CA GLY A 385 15.80 -20.81 6.61
C GLY A 385 15.65 -20.84 5.09
N LYS A 386 14.49 -21.25 4.55
CA LYS A 386 14.24 -21.31 3.11
C LYS A 386 13.61 -20.01 2.59
N PRO A 387 13.91 -19.61 1.35
CA PRO A 387 13.28 -18.46 0.72
C PRO A 387 11.86 -18.81 0.23
N TYR A 388 10.94 -17.86 0.35
CA TYR A 388 9.55 -17.98 -0.08
C TYR A 388 9.08 -16.71 -0.80
N PHE A 389 8.22 -16.88 -1.80
CA PHE A 389 7.63 -15.76 -2.52
C PHE A 389 6.43 -15.19 -1.77
N ILE A 390 6.37 -13.87 -1.73
CA ILE A 390 5.19 -13.12 -1.31
C ILE A 390 4.33 -12.92 -2.54
N ILE A 391 3.10 -13.43 -2.48
CA ILE A 391 2.18 -13.49 -3.60
C ILE A 391 1.06 -12.47 -3.39
N ASP A 392 0.82 -11.64 -4.38
CA ASP A 392 -0.41 -10.86 -4.49
C ASP A 392 -1.51 -11.75 -5.09
N PRO A 393 -2.50 -12.19 -4.29
CA PRO A 393 -3.56 -13.08 -4.75
C PRO A 393 -4.46 -12.42 -5.81
N ILE A 394 -4.62 -11.09 -5.76
CA ILE A 394 -5.45 -10.35 -6.73
C ILE A 394 -4.78 -10.39 -8.11
N SER A 395 -3.49 -10.08 -8.15
CA SER A 395 -2.69 -10.13 -9.39
C SER A 395 -2.56 -11.55 -9.93
N LEU A 396 -2.51 -12.55 -9.06
CA LEU A 396 -2.47 -13.97 -9.44
C LEU A 396 -3.71 -14.37 -10.25
N ILE A 397 -4.90 -14.07 -9.74
CA ILE A 397 -6.16 -14.43 -10.42
C ILE A 397 -6.37 -13.60 -11.69
N LYS A 398 -6.04 -12.29 -11.68
CA LYS A 398 -6.22 -11.42 -12.85
C LYS A 398 -5.38 -11.82 -14.06
N LYS A 399 -4.24 -12.51 -13.87
CA LYS A 399 -3.33 -12.90 -14.97
C LYS A 399 -3.17 -14.40 -15.19
N GLY A 400 -3.49 -15.23 -14.19
CA GLY A 400 -3.45 -16.70 -14.32
C GLY A 400 -4.74 -17.32 -14.84
N GLY A 401 -5.76 -16.51 -15.14
CA GLY A 401 -7.08 -16.93 -15.63
C GLY A 401 -7.23 -16.91 -17.14
#